data_AF-X1H6H3-F1
#
_entry.id   AF-X1H6H3-F1
#
_cell.length_a   1.000
_cell.length_b   1.000
_cell.length_c   1.000
_cell.angle_alpha   90.00
_cell.angle_beta   90.00
_cell.angle_gamma   90.00
#
_symmetry.space_group_name_H-M   'P 1'
#
loop_
_entity.id
_entity.type
_entity.pdbx_description
1 polymer ?
#
loop_
_entity_poly.entity_id
_entity_poly.type
_entity_poly.pdbx_seq_one_letter_code
_entity_poly.pdbx_strand_id
1 'polypeptide(L)'
;DSEAPLVLVSPSFGRGVDLFGDRARFQIICKIPFPDLGDKQTSKRRWSGKSGERWYLLETVRAIVQMAGRIVRSADDYGVTYILDSRFERFFKQMHKDFPPWFTEAIVW
;
A
#
# COMPACT_ATOMS: atom_id res chain seq x y z
N ASP A 1 26.81 -4.31 -10.93
CA ASP A 1 25.53 -4.22 -11.66
C ASP A 1 25.31 -5.48 -12.48
N SER A 2 24.08 -5.98 -12.51
CA SER A 2 23.66 -7.14 -13.30
C SER A 2 23.04 -6.65 -14.60
N GLU A 3 23.38 -7.25 -15.74
CA GLU A 3 22.73 -6.98 -17.02
C GLU A 3 21.36 -7.67 -17.14
N ALA A 4 21.09 -8.69 -16.31
CA ALA A 4 19.81 -9.39 -16.28
C ALA A 4 18.81 -8.71 -15.32
N PRO A 5 17.49 -8.72 -15.62
CA PRO A 5 16.45 -8.20 -14.74
C PRO A 5 16.48 -8.92 -13.38
N LEU A 6 16.43 -8.15 -12.29
CA LEU A 6 16.52 -8.64 -10.93
C LEU A 6 15.18 -8.48 -10.19
N VAL A 7 14.90 -9.42 -9.27
CA VAL A 7 13.79 -9.32 -8.32
C VAL A 7 14.35 -9.13 -6.92
N LEU A 8 13.96 -8.05 -6.26
CA LEU A 8 14.32 -7.78 -4.87
C LEU A 8 13.15 -8.13 -3.96
N VAL A 9 13.37 -9.08 -3.04
CA VAL A 9 12.39 -9.49 -2.03
C VAL A 9 12.91 -9.11 -0.65
N SER A 10 12.14 -8.31 0.09
CA SER A 10 12.51 -7.90 1.45
C SER A 10 11.25 -7.66 2.30
N PRO A 11 11.24 -8.07 3.57
CA PRO A 11 10.17 -7.71 4.51
C PRO A 11 10.26 -6.25 4.98
N SER A 12 11.35 -5.53 4.67
CA SER A 12 11.69 -4.23 5.27
C SER A 12 11.49 -3.03 4.34
N PHE A 13 10.79 -3.21 3.20
CA PHE A 13 10.60 -2.14 2.23
C PHE A 13 9.93 -0.89 2.79
N GLY A 14 9.18 -0.98 3.91
CA GLY A 14 8.58 0.17 4.56
C GLY A 14 9.54 1.32 4.94
N ARG A 15 10.88 1.14 4.99
CA ARG A 15 11.79 2.15 5.57
C ARG A 15 13.05 2.58 4.80
N GLY A 16 13.39 2.06 3.62
CA GLY A 16 14.69 2.49 3.07
C GLY A 16 15.15 1.99 1.70
N VAL A 17 14.27 1.52 0.83
CA VAL A 17 14.69 1.25 -0.56
C VAL A 17 14.01 2.25 -1.48
N ASP A 18 14.84 3.09 -2.08
CA ASP A 18 14.43 4.07 -3.07
C ASP A 18 14.72 3.56 -4.48
N LEU A 19 13.72 2.93 -5.09
CA LEU A 19 13.81 2.36 -6.43
C LEU A 19 13.26 3.36 -7.44
N PHE A 20 14.06 4.38 -7.75
CA PHE A 20 13.71 5.40 -8.74
C PHE A 20 13.79 4.91 -10.19
N GLY A 21 12.84 5.32 -11.03
CA GLY A 21 12.87 5.13 -12.48
C GLY A 21 12.83 3.65 -12.90
N ASP A 22 13.70 3.25 -13.83
CA ASP A 22 13.77 1.85 -14.33
C ASP A 22 14.15 0.80 -13.27
N ARG A 23 14.45 1.22 -12.04
CA ARG A 23 14.83 0.31 -10.95
C ARG A 23 13.66 -0.44 -10.34
N ALA A 24 12.42 -0.01 -10.56
CA ALA A 24 11.23 -0.77 -10.21
C ALA A 24 10.07 -0.46 -11.18
N ARG A 25 9.74 -1.42 -12.05
CA ARG A 25 8.57 -1.34 -12.96
C ARG A 25 7.35 -2.09 -12.45
N PHE A 26 7.53 -2.98 -11.48
CA PHE A 26 6.42 -3.56 -10.74
C PHE A 26 6.73 -3.71 -9.23
N GLN A 27 5.68 -3.75 -8.42
CA GLN A 27 5.74 -4.16 -7.01
C GLN A 27 4.57 -5.09 -6.69
N ILE A 28 4.72 -5.87 -5.63
CA ILE A 28 3.70 -6.83 -5.19
C ILE A 28 3.41 -6.58 -3.71
N ILE A 29 2.14 -6.29 -3.41
CA ILE A 29 1.60 -6.21 -2.05
C ILE A 29 0.89 -7.53 -1.76
N CYS A 30 1.56 -8.44 -1.05
CA CYS A 30 1.01 -9.75 -0.72
C CYS A 30 -0.10 -9.70 0.34
N LYS A 31 -0.15 -8.64 1.14
CA LYS A 31 -1.09 -8.50 2.26
C LYS A 31 -1.43 -7.03 2.49
N ILE A 32 -2.71 -6.74 2.76
CA ILE A 32 -3.14 -5.40 3.16
C ILE A 32 -2.39 -4.99 4.46
N PRO A 33 -1.72 -3.82 4.49
CA PRO A 33 -0.88 -3.38 5.60
C PRO A 33 -1.71 -2.80 6.75
N PHE A 34 -2.60 -3.61 7.32
CA PHE A 34 -3.34 -3.23 8.53
C PHE A 34 -2.38 -2.99 9.71
N PRO A 35 -2.61 -1.95 10.54
CA PRO A 35 -1.83 -1.75 11.76
C PRO A 35 -1.86 -2.98 12.69
N ASP A 36 -0.77 -3.24 13.41
CA ASP A 36 -0.63 -4.42 14.25
C ASP A 36 -1.54 -4.34 15.49
N LEU A 37 -2.41 -5.34 15.68
CA LEU A 37 -3.27 -5.45 16.86
C LEU A 37 -2.59 -6.11 18.05
N GLY A 38 -1.41 -6.71 17.86
CA GLY A 38 -0.54 -7.15 18.95
C GLY A 38 0.01 -5.97 19.76
N ASP A 39 0.16 -4.81 19.13
CA ASP A 39 0.52 -3.57 19.81
C ASP A 39 -0.64 -3.04 20.67
N LYS A 40 -0.37 -2.81 21.96
CA LYS A 40 -1.38 -2.39 22.95
C LYS A 40 -1.99 -1.04 22.61
N GLN A 41 -1.22 -0.10 22.05
CA GLN A 41 -1.73 1.23 21.74
C GLN A 41 -2.67 1.19 20.53
N THR A 42 -2.24 0.50 19.47
CA THR A 42 -3.01 0.30 18.25
C THR A 42 -4.31 -0.44 18.53
N SER A 43 -4.23 -1.52 19.32
CA SER A 43 -5.41 -2.28 19.74
C SER A 43 -6.37 -1.41 20.54
N LYS A 44 -5.89 -0.72 21.58
CA LYS A 44 -6.71 0.19 22.40
C LYS A 44 -7.37 1.28 21.56
N ARG A 45 -6.65 1.85 20.59
CA ARG A 45 -7.17 2.89 19.71
C ARG A 45 -8.19 2.35 18.73
N ARG A 46 -7.96 1.19 18.10
CA ARG A 46 -8.95 0.56 17.22
C ARG A 46 -10.28 0.33 17.94
N TRP A 47 -10.22 -0.15 19.18
CA TRP A 47 -11.40 -0.51 19.96
C TRP A 47 -12.02 0.65 20.77
N SER A 48 -11.57 1.90 20.57
CA SER A 48 -12.10 3.07 21.27
C SER A 48 -13.43 3.60 20.68
N GLY A 49 -14.17 2.76 19.96
CA GLY A 49 -15.42 3.12 19.26
C GLY A 49 -15.23 3.49 17.78
N LYS A 50 -16.27 4.08 17.18
CA LYS A 50 -16.35 4.33 15.72
C LYS A 50 -15.20 5.17 15.17
N SER A 51 -14.73 6.16 15.91
CA SER A 51 -13.59 7.01 15.50
C SER A 51 -12.27 6.22 15.48
N GLY A 52 -12.11 5.29 16.42
CA GLY A 52 -10.96 4.38 16.51
C GLY A 52 -10.91 3.39 15.35
N GLU A 53 -12.05 2.77 15.04
CA GLU A 53 -12.20 1.91 13.88
C GLU A 53 -11.93 2.66 12.57
N ARG A 54 -12.52 3.86 12.43
CA ARG A 54 -12.30 4.74 11.27
C ARG A 54 -10.84 5.08 11.08
N TRP A 55 -10.14 5.43 12.17
CA TRP A 55 -8.70 5.69 12.15
C TRP A 55 -7.91 4.48 11.64
N TYR A 56 -8.21 3.28 12.16
CA TYR A 56 -7.51 2.05 11.78
C TYR A 56 -7.63 1.74 10.27
N LEU A 57 -8.83 1.96 9.71
CA LEU A 57 -9.06 1.80 8.27
C LEU A 57 -8.33 2.89 7.45
N LEU A 58 -8.33 4.15 7.92
CA LEU A 58 -7.63 5.25 7.26
C LEU A 58 -6.11 5.06 7.24
N GLU A 59 -5.51 4.56 8.33
CA GLU A 59 -4.07 4.24 8.33
C GLU A 59 -3.74 3.15 7.31
N THR A 60 -4.65 2.20 7.14
CA THR A 60 -4.50 1.14 6.12
C THR A 60 -4.53 1.72 4.71
N VAL A 61 -5.47 2.65 4.42
CA VAL A 61 -5.51 3.37 3.13
C VAL A 61 -4.22 4.14 2.89
N ARG A 62 -3.75 4.92 3.89
CA ARG A 62 -2.52 5.69 3.79
C ARG A 62 -1.32 4.80 3.47
N ALA A 63 -1.20 3.67 4.15
CA ALA A 63 -0.11 2.73 3.92
C ALA A 63 -0.14 2.15 2.49
N ILE A 64 -1.31 1.76 1.97
CA ILE A 64 -1.44 1.26 0.59
C ILE A 64 -1.05 2.33 -0.42
N VAL A 65 -1.56 3.55 -0.26
CA VAL A 65 -1.28 4.68 -1.16
C VAL A 65 0.21 5.03 -1.13
N GLN A 66 0.83 5.05 0.05
CA GLN A 66 2.27 5.27 0.19
C GLN A 66 3.09 4.15 -0.44
N MET A 67 2.67 2.89 -0.32
CA MET A 67 3.34 1.76 -0.98
C MET A 67 3.25 1.91 -2.50
N ALA A 68 2.06 2.16 -3.05
CA ALA A 68 1.89 2.39 -4.49
C ALA A 68 2.72 3.58 -5.00
N GLY A 69 2.79 4.69 -4.25
CA GLY A 69 3.61 5.86 -4.60
C GLY A 69 5.12 5.63 -4.55
N ARG A 70 5.60 4.46 -4.11
CA ARG A 70 7.05 4.15 -4.18
C ARG A 70 7.53 3.85 -5.58
N ILE A 71 6.63 3.35 -6.45
CA ILE A 71 6.98 2.90 -7.80
C ILE A 71 6.69 3.93 -8.89
N VAL A 72 5.77 4.86 -8.64
CA VAL A 72 5.45 5.97 -9.56
C VAL A 72 5.68 7.28 -8.81
N ARG A 73 6.70 8.05 -9.22
CA ARG A 73 7.10 9.30 -8.53
C ARG A 73 6.93 10.60 -9.31
N SER A 74 6.63 10.52 -10.59
CA SER A 74 6.33 11.70 -11.43
C SER A 74 5.22 11.36 -12.42
N ALA A 75 4.68 12.38 -13.09
CA ALA A 75 3.65 12.21 -14.11
C ALA A 75 4.13 11.41 -15.34
N ASP A 76 5.44 11.42 -15.59
CA ASP A 76 6.07 10.71 -16.71
C ASP A 76 6.60 9.32 -16.32
N ASP A 77 6.43 8.92 -15.05
CA ASP A 77 6.88 7.63 -14.53
C ASP A 77 5.74 6.61 -14.57
N TYR A 78 6.08 5.33 -14.71
CA TYR A 78 5.11 4.25 -14.76
C TYR A 78 5.58 3.02 -14.01
N GLY A 79 4.62 2.32 -13.42
CA GLY A 79 4.84 1.07 -12.73
C GLY A 79 3.54 0.41 -12.33
N VAL A 80 3.57 -0.91 -12.21
CA VAL A 80 2.40 -1.71 -11.86
C VAL A 80 2.48 -2.16 -10.40
N THR A 81 1.43 -1.88 -9.62
CA THR A 81 1.28 -2.40 -8.27
C THR A 81 0.29 -3.56 -8.28
N TYR A 82 0.78 -4.78 -8.07
CA TYR A 82 -0.07 -5.95 -7.89
C TYR A 82 -0.47 -6.08 -6.43
N ILE A 83 -1.77 -6.17 -6.14
CA ILE A 83 -2.28 -6.46 -4.79
C ILE A 83 -2.88 -7.86 -4.80
N LEU A 84 -2.23 -8.79 -4.10
CA LEU A 84 -2.61 -10.22 -4.13
C LEU A 84 -3.53 -10.63 -2.97
N ASP A 85 -3.84 -9.70 -2.06
CA ASP A 85 -4.76 -9.96 -0.96
C ASP A 85 -6.21 -9.85 -1.43
N SER A 86 -6.93 -10.98 -1.49
CA SER A 86 -8.33 -11.04 -1.93
C SER A 86 -9.28 -10.18 -1.09
N ARG A 87 -8.88 -9.77 0.12
CA ARG A 87 -9.66 -8.87 0.97
C ARG A 87 -9.64 -7.44 0.46
N PHE A 88 -8.73 -7.11 -0.47
CA PHE A 88 -8.53 -5.75 -0.97
C PHE A 88 -9.75 -5.25 -1.69
N GLU A 89 -10.40 -6.07 -2.51
CA GLU A 89 -11.62 -5.66 -3.23
C GLU A 89 -12.71 -5.16 -2.28
N ARG A 90 -13.01 -5.94 -1.23
CA ARG A 90 -14.01 -5.55 -0.23
C ARG A 90 -13.57 -4.30 0.55
N PHE A 91 -12.31 -4.25 0.97
CA PHE A 91 -11.75 -3.10 1.68
C PHE A 91 -11.79 -1.82 0.85
N PHE A 92 -11.42 -1.91 -0.43
CA PHE A 92 -11.44 -0.81 -1.38
C PHE A 92 -12.87 -0.30 -1.59
N LYS A 93 -13.86 -1.20 -1.79
CA LYS A 93 -15.28 -0.80 -1.88
C LYS A 93 -15.76 -0.08 -0.62
N GLN A 94 -15.38 -0.56 0.56
CA GLN A 94 -15.72 0.07 1.84
C GLN A 94 -15.11 1.46 1.99
N MET A 95 -13.87 1.65 1.53
CA MET A 95 -13.05 2.84 1.77
C MET A 95 -12.85 3.68 0.50
N HIS A 96 -13.64 3.46 -0.55
CA HIS A 96 -13.42 4.03 -1.88
C HIS A 96 -13.22 5.55 -1.86
N LYS A 97 -14.02 6.25 -1.05
CA LYS A 97 -13.99 7.72 -0.93
C LYS A 97 -12.74 8.26 -0.23
N ASP A 98 -11.96 7.40 0.41
CA ASP A 98 -10.74 7.76 1.14
C ASP A 98 -9.47 7.56 0.32
N PHE A 99 -9.58 6.85 -0.81
CA PHE A 99 -8.49 6.78 -1.76
C PHE A 99 -8.44 8.07 -2.60
N PRO A 100 -7.24 8.57 -2.94
CA PRO A 100 -7.12 9.72 -3.82
C PRO A 100 -7.59 9.35 -5.25
N PRO A 101 -8.13 10.31 -6.02
CA PRO A 101 -8.69 10.05 -7.35
C PRO A 101 -7.76 9.29 -8.29
N TRP A 102 -6.48 9.69 -8.34
CA TRP A 102 -5.46 9.04 -9.18
C TRP A 102 -5.29 7.55 -8.86
N PHE A 103 -5.47 7.14 -7.59
CA PHE A 103 -5.36 5.74 -7.20
C PHE A 103 -6.60 4.98 -7.66
N THR A 104 -7.78 5.57 -7.47
CA THR A 104 -9.05 4.95 -7.88
C THR A 104 -9.16 4.79 -9.40
N GLU A 105 -8.67 5.78 -10.16
CA GLU A 105 -8.65 5.77 -11.63
C GLU A 105 -7.66 4.74 -12.20
N ALA A 106 -6.60 4.43 -11.45
CA ALA A 106 -5.56 3.47 -11.87
C ALA A 106 -5.89 2.00 -11.52
N ILE A 107 -6.99 1.73 -10.81
CA ILE A 107 -7.36 0.35 -10.45
C ILE A 107 -7.92 -0.38 -11.66
N VAL A 108 -7.35 -1.55 -11.91
CA VAL A 108 -7.84 -2.55 -12.87
C VAL A 108 -8.16 -3.82 -12.08
N TRP A 109 -9.33 -4.40 -12.31
CA TRP A 109 -9.83 -5.61 -11.65
C TRP A 109 -9.56 -6.87 -12.49
#